data_AF-A0A1M5M047-F1
#
_entry.id   AF-A0A1M5M047-F1
#
_cell.length_a   1.000
_cell.length_b   1.000
_cell.length_c   1.000
_cell.angle_alpha   90.00
_cell.angle_beta   90.00
_cell.angle_gamma   90.00
#
_symmetry.space_group_name_H-M   'P 1'
#
loop_
_entity.id
_entity.type
_entity.pdbx_description
1 polymer ?
#
loop_
_entity_poly.entity_id
_entity_poly.type
_entity_poly.pdbx_seq_one_letter_code
_entity_poly.pdbx_strand_id
1 'polypeptide(L)'
;MKKVWIGIVIGFLFSLVGYYSLTLFSSREWLSNDFAQVIIKNESGRTLKKIMLQHREGTLEAREVRDHAELRFIFENQGENSYELLATFDNDSTLTADGPYFELGYRSVVTVSDSAIAIKDNWGNK
;
A
#
# COMPACT_ATOMS: atom_id res chain seq x y z
N MET A 1 -44.75 29.13 -10.15
CA MET A 1 -44.26 27.82 -10.63
C MET A 1 -42.82 27.84 -11.14
N LYS A 2 -42.42 28.72 -12.07
CA LYS A 2 -41.03 28.77 -12.62
C LYS A 2 -39.91 28.98 -11.58
N LYS A 3 -40.17 29.71 -10.49
CA LYS A 3 -39.17 29.98 -9.43
C LYS A 3 -38.82 28.77 -8.57
N VAL A 4 -39.74 27.81 -8.42
CA VAL A 4 -39.53 26.58 -7.62
C VAL A 4 -38.59 25.63 -8.37
N TRP A 5 -38.75 25.52 -9.68
CA TRP A 5 -37.89 24.70 -10.54
C TRP A 5 -36.43 25.17 -10.54
N ILE A 6 -36.19 26.49 -10.50
CA ILE A 6 -34.83 27.06 -10.41
C ILE A 6 -34.16 26.66 -9.08
N GLY A 7 -34.90 26.71 -7.96
CA GLY A 7 -34.38 26.28 -6.66
C GLY A 7 -34.00 24.79 -6.62
N ILE A 8 -34.80 23.94 -7.27
CA ILE A 8 -34.52 22.48 -7.36
C ILE A 8 -33.25 22.22 -8.18
N VAL A 9 -33.10 22.89 -9.33
CA VAL A 9 -31.92 22.73 -10.20
C VAL A 9 -30.64 23.21 -9.50
N ILE A 10 -30.71 24.33 -8.79
CA ILE A 10 -29.58 24.87 -8.03
C ILE A 10 -29.22 23.93 -6.88
N GLY A 11 -30.20 23.43 -6.12
CA GLY A 11 -29.96 22.47 -5.04
C GLY A 11 -29.32 21.17 -5.55
N PHE A 12 -29.73 20.69 -6.72
CA PHE A 12 -29.14 19.51 -7.34
C PHE A 12 -27.68 19.74 -7.76
N LEU A 13 -27.37 20.91 -8.34
CA LEU A 13 -26.01 21.30 -8.68
C LEU A 13 -25.08 21.38 -7.45
N PHE A 14 -25.55 21.96 -6.35
CA PHE A 14 -24.76 22.02 -5.10
C PHE A 14 -24.52 20.63 -4.49
N SER A 15 -25.52 19.75 -4.51
CA SER A 15 -25.36 18.35 -4.07
C SER A 15 -24.34 17.60 -4.93
N LEU A 16 -24.33 17.84 -6.25
CA LEU A 16 -23.36 17.24 -7.16
C LEU A 16 -21.94 17.70 -6.83
N VAL A 17 -21.74 19.02 -6.65
CA VAL A 17 -20.43 19.58 -6.31
C VAL A 17 -19.95 19.11 -4.93
N GLY A 18 -20.86 19.01 -3.94
CA GLY A 18 -20.55 18.45 -2.62
C GLY A 18 -20.10 16.98 -2.69
N TYR A 19 -20.77 16.17 -3.51
CA TYR A 19 -20.40 14.77 -3.73
C TYR A 19 -19.04 14.64 -4.44
N TYR A 20 -18.79 15.43 -5.49
CA TYR A 20 -17.51 15.43 -6.21
C TYR A 20 -16.34 15.94 -5.37
N SER A 21 -16.57 16.92 -4.48
CA SER A 21 -15.51 17.41 -3.57
C SER A 21 -15.16 16.36 -2.51
N LEU A 22 -16.14 15.70 -1.89
CA LEU A 22 -15.87 14.63 -0.92
C LEU A 22 -15.10 13.44 -1.52
N THR A 23 -15.41 13.08 -2.77
CA THR A 23 -14.73 11.97 -3.47
C THR A 23 -13.31 12.33 -3.91
N LEU A 24 -13.05 13.58 -4.30
CA LEU A 24 -11.70 14.03 -4.68
C LEU A 24 -10.75 14.18 -3.47
N PHE A 25 -11.26 14.57 -2.30
CA PHE A 25 -10.41 14.72 -1.10
C PHE A 25 -10.11 13.40 -0.38
N SER A 26 -10.87 12.33 -0.62
CA SER A 26 -10.75 11.08 0.14
C SER A 26 -9.65 10.11 -0.36
N SER A 27 -8.87 10.44 -1.40
CA SER A 27 -7.98 9.45 -2.05
C SER A 27 -6.50 9.84 -2.17
N ARG A 28 -6.04 10.89 -1.50
CA ARG A 28 -4.61 11.24 -1.47
C ARG A 28 -4.10 11.37 -0.03
N GLU A 29 -3.67 10.25 0.54
CA GLU A 29 -2.79 10.30 1.70
C GLU A 29 -1.44 10.89 1.26
N TRP A 30 -1.12 12.07 1.76
CA TRP A 30 0.18 12.71 1.56
C TRP A 30 1.17 12.12 2.55
N LEU A 31 1.88 11.07 2.13
CA LEU A 31 3.03 10.56 2.86
C LEU A 31 4.26 11.41 2.53
N SER A 32 4.97 11.92 3.55
CA SER A 32 6.24 12.64 3.37
C SER A 32 7.26 11.74 2.67
N ASN A 33 8.21 12.36 1.94
CA ASN A 33 9.32 11.63 1.31
C ASN A 33 10.31 11.06 2.34
N ASP A 34 10.24 11.50 3.59
CA ASP A 34 11.05 10.95 4.70
C ASP A 34 10.58 9.56 5.13
N PHE A 35 9.54 9.00 4.50
CA PHE A 35 9.06 7.65 4.76
C PHE A 35 9.17 6.79 3.51
N ALA A 36 9.58 5.54 3.72
CA ALA A 36 9.45 4.48 2.73
C ALA A 36 8.11 3.77 2.94
N GLN A 37 7.48 3.38 1.82
CA GLN A 37 6.23 2.62 1.81
C GLN A 37 6.42 1.31 1.06
N VAL A 38 6.08 0.20 1.70
CA VAL A 38 6.07 -1.13 1.09
C VAL A 38 4.68 -1.72 1.26
N ILE A 39 3.95 -1.85 0.14
CA ILE A 39 2.64 -2.48 0.10
C ILE A 39 2.84 -3.96 -0.18
N ILE A 40 2.36 -4.83 0.70
CA ILE A 40 2.38 -6.28 0.49
C ILE A 40 1.00 -6.73 0.03
N LYS A 41 0.95 -7.46 -1.08
CA LYS A 41 -0.22 -8.18 -1.57
C LYS A 41 0.01 -9.67 -1.42
N ASN A 42 -0.87 -10.34 -0.68
CA ASN A 42 -0.88 -11.79 -0.66
C ASN A 42 -1.72 -12.29 -1.84
N GLU A 43 -1.09 -12.88 -2.84
CA GLU A 43 -1.73 -13.51 -4.00
C GLU A 43 -1.30 -14.98 -4.11
N SER A 44 -1.00 -15.60 -2.97
CA SER A 44 -0.49 -16.97 -2.91
C SER A 44 -1.58 -18.04 -2.98
N GLY A 45 -2.86 -17.65 -2.95
CA GLY A 45 -3.98 -18.60 -2.84
C GLY A 45 -4.15 -19.19 -1.44
N ARG A 46 -3.38 -18.71 -0.44
CA ARG A 46 -3.35 -19.22 0.94
C ARG A 46 -3.16 -18.09 1.94
N THR A 47 -3.42 -18.34 3.22
CA THR A 47 -3.14 -17.38 4.29
C THR A 47 -1.66 -17.43 4.68
N LEU A 48 -0.98 -16.28 4.73
CA LEU A 48 0.34 -16.19 5.33
C LEU A 48 0.18 -16.18 6.86
N LYS A 49 0.84 -17.11 7.52
CA LYS A 49 0.94 -17.16 8.98
C LYS A 49 1.61 -15.89 9.51
N LYS A 50 2.68 -15.45 8.84
CA LYS A 50 3.46 -14.26 9.21
C LYS A 50 4.14 -13.66 7.99
N ILE A 51 4.27 -12.34 7.96
CA ILE A 51 5.20 -11.62 7.09
C ILE A 51 6.04 -10.66 7.92
N MET A 52 7.33 -10.62 7.65
CA MET A 52 8.29 -9.75 8.31
C MET A 52 9.05 -8.93 7.28
N LEU A 53 9.16 -7.63 7.53
CA LEU A 53 10.02 -6.71 6.79
C LEU A 53 11.13 -6.25 7.73
N GLN A 54 12.34 -6.70 7.46
CA GLN A 54 13.54 -6.28 8.17
C GLN A 54 14.20 -5.14 7.42
N HIS A 55 14.40 -4.00 8.06
CA HIS A 55 15.20 -2.89 7.53
C HIS A 55 16.26 -2.49 8.56
N ARG A 56 17.09 -1.50 8.24
CA ARG A 56 18.21 -1.06 9.08
C ARG A 56 17.81 -0.72 10.52
N GLU A 57 16.67 -0.07 10.70
CA GLU A 57 16.23 0.49 12.00
C GLU A 57 15.34 -0.49 12.79
N GLY A 58 14.96 -1.63 12.21
CA GLY A 58 14.14 -2.61 12.90
C GLY A 58 13.35 -3.55 12.00
N THR A 59 12.37 -4.21 12.62
CA THR A 59 11.52 -5.20 11.97
C THR A 59 10.07 -4.79 12.10
N LEU A 60 9.35 -4.81 10.98
CA LEU A 60 7.89 -4.71 10.96
C LEU A 60 7.31 -6.10 10.70
N GLU A 61 6.26 -6.48 11.43
CA GLU A 61 5.61 -7.76 11.23
C GLU A 61 4.08 -7.65 11.15
N ALA A 62 3.49 -8.56 10.40
CA ALA A 62 2.05 -8.82 10.40
C ALA A 62 1.79 -10.32 10.41
N ARG A 63 0.66 -10.74 10.99
CA ARG A 63 0.26 -12.14 11.12
C ARG A 63 -1.11 -12.37 10.51
N GLU A 64 -1.40 -13.61 10.15
CA GLU A 64 -2.68 -14.04 9.59
C GLU A 64 -3.12 -13.20 8.36
N VAL A 65 -2.19 -13.00 7.43
CA VAL A 65 -2.44 -12.22 6.21
C VAL A 65 -3.23 -13.11 5.25
N ARG A 66 -4.53 -12.89 5.16
CA ARG A 66 -5.42 -13.68 4.30
C ARG A 66 -5.05 -13.55 2.83
N ASP A 67 -5.46 -14.54 2.04
CA ASP A 67 -5.36 -14.46 0.60
C ASP A 67 -6.11 -13.22 0.07
N HIS A 68 -5.54 -12.57 -0.95
CA HIS A 68 -5.95 -11.27 -1.50
C HIS A 68 -5.96 -10.09 -0.52
N ALA A 69 -5.40 -10.23 0.68
CA ALA A 69 -5.23 -9.10 1.59
C ALA A 69 -4.09 -8.19 1.12
N GLU A 70 -4.28 -6.89 1.35
CA GLU A 70 -3.26 -5.86 1.17
C GLU A 70 -2.84 -5.32 2.54
N LEU A 71 -1.52 -5.23 2.74
CA LEU A 71 -0.90 -4.64 3.92
C LEU A 71 0.02 -3.51 3.52
N ARG A 72 0.23 -2.58 4.43
CA ARG A 72 1.13 -1.46 4.21
C ARG A 72 2.11 -1.34 5.36
N PHE A 73 3.39 -1.49 5.06
CA PHE A 73 4.48 -1.13 5.95
C PHE A 73 4.97 0.27 5.59
N ILE A 74 5.03 1.14 6.60
CA ILE A 74 5.56 2.50 6.49
C ILE A 74 6.61 2.63 7.58
N PHE A 75 7.81 3.06 7.19
CA PHE A 75 8.91 3.31 8.11
C PHE A 75 9.70 4.54 7.67
N GLU A 76 10.33 5.20 8.64
CA GLU A 76 11.18 6.35 8.38
C GLU A 76 12.38 5.93 7.53
N ASN A 77 12.65 6.69 6.48
CA ASN A 77 13.82 6.55 5.65
C ASN A 77 14.65 7.84 5.76
N GLN A 78 15.83 7.74 6.38
CA GLN A 78 16.73 8.89 6.56
C GLN A 78 17.78 9.02 5.44
N GLY A 79 17.64 8.27 4.36
CA GLY A 79 18.54 8.33 3.20
C GLY A 79 18.58 7.03 2.42
N GLU A 80 19.78 6.51 2.21
CA GLU A 80 20.04 5.26 1.52
C GLU A 80 19.67 4.06 2.40
N ASN A 81 18.85 3.14 1.89
CA ASN A 81 18.36 2.00 2.66
C ASN A 81 18.01 0.78 1.77
N SER A 82 17.80 -0.36 2.42
CA SER A 82 17.25 -1.59 1.82
C SER A 82 16.43 -2.34 2.87
N TYR A 83 15.69 -3.37 2.44
CA TYR A 83 14.99 -4.25 3.36
C TYR A 83 15.06 -5.71 2.89
N GLU A 84 14.78 -6.64 3.79
CA GLU A 84 14.55 -8.05 3.50
C GLU A 84 13.11 -8.40 3.89
N LEU A 85 12.42 -9.15 3.04
CA LEU A 85 11.09 -9.68 3.32
C LEU A 85 11.14 -11.19 3.54
N LEU A 86 10.51 -11.63 4.63
CA LEU A 86 10.29 -13.04 4.94
C LEU A 86 8.78 -13.29 5.05
N ALA A 87 8.24 -14.11 4.17
CA ALA A 87 6.87 -14.62 4.24
C ALA A 87 6.88 -16.05 4.78
N THR A 88 6.04 -16.34 5.78
CA THR A 88 5.85 -17.68 6.36
C THR A 88 4.41 -18.12 6.13
N PHE A 89 4.24 -19.27 5.50
CA PHE A 89 2.94 -19.86 5.19
C PHE A 89 2.36 -20.65 6.38
N ASP A 90 1.11 -21.09 6.24
CA ASP A 90 0.39 -21.91 7.22
C ASP A 90 1.06 -23.26 7.53
N ASN A 91 1.76 -23.83 6.55
CA ASN A 91 2.55 -25.06 6.64
C ASN A 91 3.99 -24.83 7.12
N ASP A 92 4.32 -23.65 7.63
CA ASP A 92 5.66 -23.22 8.05
C ASP A 92 6.70 -23.14 6.94
N SER A 93 6.34 -23.29 5.66
CA SER A 93 7.26 -22.98 4.56
C SER A 93 7.51 -21.48 4.48
N THR A 94 8.68 -21.10 3.98
CA THR A 94 9.11 -19.70 3.92
C THR A 94 9.56 -19.29 2.54
N LEU A 95 9.27 -18.04 2.18
CA LEU A 95 9.87 -17.35 1.04
C LEU A 95 10.59 -16.10 1.55
N THR A 96 11.77 -15.86 0.99
CA THR A 96 12.58 -14.67 1.28
C THR A 96 12.81 -13.87 0.01
N ALA A 97 12.84 -12.55 0.12
CA ALA A 97 13.27 -11.68 -0.96
C ALA A 97 13.98 -10.44 -0.43
N ASP A 98 15.10 -10.10 -1.07
CA ASP A 98 15.81 -8.86 -0.83
C ASP A 98 15.13 -7.73 -1.59
N GLY A 99 14.72 -6.70 -0.84
CA GLY A 99 14.31 -5.42 -1.40
C GLY A 99 15.51 -4.73 -2.08
N PRO A 100 15.24 -3.90 -3.10
CA PRO A 100 16.30 -3.15 -3.75
C PRO A 100 16.89 -2.12 -2.79
N TYR A 101 18.03 -1.58 -3.18
CA TYR A 101 18.52 -0.33 -2.64
C TYR A 101 17.59 0.82 -3.05
N PHE A 102 17.31 1.76 -2.14
CA PHE A 102 16.49 2.93 -2.42
C PHE A 102 16.85 4.15 -1.56
N GLU A 103 16.36 5.32 -2.00
CA GLU A 103 16.50 6.59 -1.27
C GLU A 103 15.11 7.12 -0.81
N LEU A 104 15.06 8.39 -0.45
CA LEU A 104 13.85 9.08 0.03
C LEU A 104 12.68 8.96 -0.95
N GLY A 105 11.47 8.82 -0.41
CA GLY A 105 10.22 8.71 -1.19
C GLY A 105 10.05 7.36 -1.89
N TYR A 106 10.77 6.32 -1.46
CA TYR A 106 10.61 4.97 -1.98
C TYR A 106 9.21 4.41 -1.73
N ARG A 107 8.61 3.85 -2.78
CA ARG A 107 7.31 3.20 -2.74
C ARG A 107 7.37 1.92 -3.56
N SER A 108 6.99 0.80 -2.96
CA SER A 108 6.92 -0.49 -3.65
C SER A 108 5.63 -1.23 -3.38
N VAL A 109 5.29 -2.08 -4.34
CA VAL A 109 4.28 -3.12 -4.24
C VAL A 109 5.02 -4.44 -4.34
N VAL A 110 4.83 -5.29 -3.34
CA VAL A 110 5.37 -6.63 -3.28
C VAL A 110 4.22 -7.61 -3.35
N THR A 111 4.27 -8.50 -4.33
CA THR A 111 3.30 -9.58 -4.51
C THR A 111 3.92 -10.88 -4.03
N VAL A 112 3.30 -11.51 -3.02
CA VAL A 112 3.67 -12.83 -2.53
C VAL A 112 2.81 -13.87 -3.25
N SER A 113 3.42 -14.72 -4.06
CA SER A 113 2.78 -15.91 -4.65
C SER A 113 3.14 -17.16 -3.83
N ASP A 114 2.64 -18.32 -4.24
CA ASP A 114 2.92 -19.62 -3.60
C ASP A 114 4.39 -20.06 -3.66
N SER A 115 5.16 -19.49 -4.60
CA SER A 115 6.49 -19.96 -4.99
C SER A 115 7.52 -18.85 -5.06
N ALA A 116 7.11 -17.58 -5.08
CA ALA A 116 8.02 -16.45 -5.21
C ALA A 116 7.48 -15.18 -4.54
N ILE A 117 8.38 -14.22 -4.37
CA ILE A 117 8.04 -12.85 -3.97
C ILE A 117 8.50 -11.94 -5.12
N ALA A 118 7.59 -11.17 -5.69
CA ALA A 118 7.85 -10.25 -6.78
C ALA A 118 7.76 -8.81 -6.29
N ILE A 119 8.81 -8.01 -6.52
CA ILE A 119 8.91 -6.62 -6.06
C ILE A 119 8.79 -5.70 -7.27
N LYS A 120 7.88 -4.72 -7.18
CA LYS A 120 7.73 -3.64 -8.16
C LYS A 120 7.76 -2.30 -7.43
N ASP A 121 8.77 -1.49 -7.71
CA ASP A 121 8.94 -0.17 -7.10
C ASP A 121 8.68 0.99 -8.06
N ASN A 122 8.69 2.20 -7.51
CA ASN A 122 8.57 3.45 -8.27
C ASN A 122 9.89 3.91 -8.91
N TRP A 123 10.99 3.18 -8.75
CA TRP A 123 12.33 3.52 -9.26
C TRP A 123 12.70 2.72 -10.52
N GLY A 124 12.09 1.55 -10.73
CA GLY A 124 12.32 0.63 -11.85
C GLY A 124 11.54 0.94 -13.15
N ASN A 125 10.89 2.10 -13.25
CA ASN A 125 10.34 2.63 -14.51
C ASN A 125 11.33 3.65 -15.14
N LYS A 126 12.58 3.24 -15.38
CA LYS A 126 13.50 3.96 -16.26
C LYS A 126 13.79 3.14 -17.50
#